data_AF-A0A7X5N423-F1
#
_entry.id   AF-A0A7X5N423-F1
#
_cell.length_a   1.000
_cell.length_b   1.000
_cell.length_c   1.000
_cell.angle_alpha   90.00
_cell.angle_beta   90.00
_cell.angle_gamma   90.00
#
_symmetry.space_group_name_H-M   'P 1'
#
loop_
_entity.id
_entity.type
_entity.pdbx_description
1 polymer ?
#
loop_
_entity_poly.entity_id
_entity_poly.type
_entity_poly.pdbx_seq_one_letter_code
_entity_poly.pdbx_strand_id
1 'polypeptide(L)'
;QAPGIAYPVLVPNLQGYARARAAGAQEVAVFTAASEAFNRTNTNAGIDESIARFRPILEQAALDGVRVRGYVSTVLGCPYQGAVPVADVV
;
A
#
# COMPACT_ATOMS: atom_id res chain seq x y z
N GLN A 1 22.17 -2.95 -4.54
CA GLN A 1 21.72 -1.59 -4.17
C GLN A 1 22.94 -0.75 -3.82
N ALA A 2 22.98 0.52 -4.20
CA ALA A 2 24.08 1.41 -3.83
C ALA A 2 23.99 1.83 -2.35
N PRO A 3 25.12 2.02 -1.64
CA PRO A 3 25.10 2.45 -0.25
C PRO A 3 24.33 3.77 -0.06
N GLY A 4 23.44 3.81 0.94
CA GLY A 4 22.65 5.00 1.27
C GLY A 4 21.45 5.31 0.36
N ILE A 5 21.19 4.51 -0.68
CA ILE A 5 20.08 4.73 -1.62
C ILE A 5 18.98 3.67 -1.41
N ALA A 6 17.74 4.12 -1.22
CA ALA A 6 16.57 3.25 -1.12
C ALA A 6 15.95 2.97 -2.49
N TYR A 7 15.57 1.72 -2.74
CA TYR A 7 14.92 1.26 -3.97
C TYR A 7 13.59 0.57 -3.64
N PRO A 8 12.54 1.32 -3.24
CA PRO A 8 11.25 0.74 -2.89
C PRO A 8 10.55 0.16 -4.12
N VAL A 9 9.85 -0.97 -3.93
CA VAL A 9 9.02 -1.60 -4.97
C VAL A 9 7.58 -1.77 -4.51
N LEU A 10 6.63 -1.59 -5.43
CA LEU A 10 5.21 -1.73 -5.13
C LEU A 10 4.82 -3.21 -4.96
N VAL A 11 4.12 -3.55 -3.89
CA VAL A 11 3.62 -4.90 -3.60
C VAL A 11 2.12 -4.85 -3.29
N PRO A 12 1.25 -5.41 -4.16
CA PRO A 12 -0.20 -5.37 -3.93
C PRO A 12 -0.71 -6.53 -3.06
N ASN A 13 0.09 -7.58 -2.84
CA ASN A 13 -0.30 -8.79 -2.13
C ASN A 13 0.92 -9.60 -1.67
N LEU A 14 0.70 -10.66 -0.89
CA LEU A 14 1.75 -11.52 -0.33
C LEU A 14 2.58 -12.25 -1.39
N GLN A 15 1.99 -12.64 -2.52
CA GLN A 15 2.74 -13.22 -3.64
C GLN A 15 3.68 -12.19 -4.28
N GLY A 16 3.25 -10.94 -4.40
CA GLY A 16 4.08 -9.81 -4.83
C GLY A 16 5.22 -9.55 -3.86
N TYR A 17 4.95 -9.61 -2.56
CA TYR A 17 5.96 -9.50 -1.51
C TYR A 17 7.02 -10.61 -1.61
N ALA A 18 6.62 -11.87 -1.72
CA ALA A 18 7.56 -12.99 -1.87
C ALA A 18 8.47 -12.82 -3.09
N ARG A 19 7.93 -12.35 -4.23
CA ARG A 19 8.71 -12.03 -5.43
C ARG A 19 9.67 -10.86 -5.20
N ALA A 20 9.24 -9.81 -4.52
CA ALA A 20 10.09 -8.67 -4.17
C ALA A 20 11.27 -9.10 -3.27
N ARG A 21 11.02 -10.00 -2.31
CA ARG A 21 12.08 -10.58 -1.46
C ARG A 21 13.06 -11.43 -2.24
N ALA A 22 12.57 -12.30 -3.12
CA ALA A 22 13.43 -13.09 -4.01
C ALA A 22 14.32 -12.20 -4.91
N ALA A 23 13.84 -11.01 -5.27
CA ALA A 23 14.61 -10.01 -6.03
C ALA A 23 15.52 -9.12 -5.15
N GLY A 24 15.56 -9.31 -3.83
CA GLY A 24 16.41 -8.56 -2.90
C GLY A 24 15.88 -7.20 -2.47
N ALA A 25 14.57 -6.93 -2.59
CA ALA A 25 13.97 -5.66 -2.17
C ALA A 25 14.05 -5.47 -0.65
N GLN A 26 14.64 -4.36 -0.20
CA GLN A 26 14.79 -3.99 1.23
C GLN A 26 13.73 -2.99 1.71
N GLU A 27 12.93 -2.46 0.79
CA GLU A 27 11.79 -1.61 1.08
C GLU A 27 10.68 -1.96 0.09
N VAL A 28 9.45 -2.07 0.59
CA VAL A 28 8.26 -2.30 -0.23
C VAL A 28 7.22 -1.22 0.02
N ALA A 29 6.30 -1.06 -0.92
CA ALA A 29 5.20 -0.10 -0.79
C ALA A 29 3.84 -0.77 -1.00
N VAL A 30 2.89 -0.46 -0.12
CA VAL A 30 1.47 -0.80 -0.25
C VAL A 30 0.67 0.47 -0.53
N PHE A 31 -0.57 0.33 -1.02
CA PHE A 31 -1.39 1.47 -1.38
C PHE A 31 -2.86 1.25 -1.04
N THR A 32 -3.52 2.29 -0.54
CA THR A 32 -4.97 2.36 -0.37
C THR A 32 -5.47 3.72 -0.87
N ALA A 33 -6.71 4.09 -0.54
CA ALA A 33 -7.31 5.37 -0.88
C ALA A 33 -8.16 5.90 0.27
N ALA A 34 -8.33 7.23 0.33
CA ALA A 34 -9.27 7.89 1.24
C ALA A 34 -10.70 7.97 0.67
N SER A 35 -11.02 7.20 -0.38
CA SER A 35 -12.35 7.14 -0.98
C SER A 35 -12.76 5.70 -1.26
N GLU A 36 -13.92 5.30 -0.71
CA GLU A 36 -14.54 4.00 -0.92
C GLU A 36 -14.82 3.74 -2.40
N ALA A 37 -15.35 4.73 -3.11
CA ALA A 37 -15.63 4.61 -4.55
C ALA A 37 -14.34 4.33 -5.34
N PHE A 38 -13.27 5.08 -5.07
CA PHE A 38 -11.98 4.85 -5.72
C PHE A 38 -11.42 3.46 -5.40
N ASN A 39 -11.44 3.06 -4.13
CA ASN A 39 -10.81 1.81 -3.73
C ASN A 39 -11.54 0.60 -4.32
N ARG A 40 -12.87 0.63 -4.33
CA ARG A 40 -13.70 -0.42 -4.93
C ARG A 40 -13.50 -0.50 -6.44
N THR A 41 -13.45 0.63 -7.14
CA THR A 41 -13.18 0.63 -8.59
C THR A 41 -11.77 0.12 -8.93
N ASN A 42 -10.76 0.44 -8.13
CA ASN A 42 -9.37 0.07 -8.43
C ASN A 42 -8.98 -1.35 -7.99
N THR A 43 -9.55 -1.83 -6.88
CA THR A 43 -9.07 -3.07 -6.23
C THR A 43 -10.18 -4.08 -5.94
N ASN A 44 -11.44 -3.76 -6.29
CA ASN A 44 -12.63 -4.52 -5.93
C ASN A 44 -12.72 -4.78 -4.41
N ALA A 45 -12.27 -3.81 -3.61
CA ALA A 45 -12.31 -3.86 -2.15
C ALA A 45 -12.58 -2.47 -1.56
N GLY A 46 -13.28 -2.43 -0.43
CA GLY A 46 -13.40 -1.24 0.41
C GLY A 46 -12.07 -0.87 1.09
N ILE A 47 -12.03 0.26 1.79
CA ILE A 47 -10.81 0.73 2.47
C ILE A 47 -10.37 -0.28 3.53
N ASP A 48 -11.26 -0.64 4.45
CA ASP A 48 -10.98 -1.62 5.52
C ASP A 48 -10.55 -2.98 4.97
N GLU A 49 -11.20 -3.44 3.90
CA GLU A 49 -10.87 -4.70 3.24
C GLU A 49 -9.46 -4.65 2.63
N SER A 50 -9.08 -3.52 2.01
CA SER A 50 -7.73 -3.34 1.47
C SER A 50 -6.67 -3.31 2.57
N ILE A 51 -6.95 -2.64 3.69
CA ILE A 51 -6.05 -2.60 4.85
C ILE A 51 -5.89 -3.99 5.46
N ALA A 52 -6.99 -4.75 5.59
CA ALA A 52 -6.95 -6.13 6.06
C ALA A 52 -6.08 -7.03 5.15
N ARG A 53 -6.13 -6.82 3.82
CA ARG A 53 -5.27 -7.54 2.86
C ARG A 53 -3.78 -7.19 3.00
N PHE A 54 -3.43 -6.04 3.55
CA PHE A 54 -2.03 -5.67 3.78
C PHE A 54 -1.47 -6.23 5.07
N ARG A 55 -2.30 -6.58 6.06
CA ARG A 55 -1.84 -7.13 7.35
C ARG A 55 -0.81 -8.27 7.21
N PRO A 56 -1.01 -9.31 6.38
CA PRO A 56 -0.02 -10.37 6.22
C PRO A 56 1.30 -9.88 5.61
N ILE A 57 1.26 -8.87 4.73
CA ILE A 57 2.46 -8.26 4.15
C ILE A 57 3.23 -7.50 5.23
N LEU A 58 2.54 -6.71 6.05
CA LEU A 58 3.14 -5.95 7.14
C LEU A 58 3.78 -6.86 8.19
N GLU A 59 3.09 -7.93 8.56
CA GLU A 59 3.60 -8.94 9.50
C GLU A 59 4.85 -9.62 8.96
N GLN A 60 4.82 -10.09 7.71
CA GLN A 60 6.00 -10.74 7.11
C GLN A 60 7.16 -9.74 6.92
N ALA A 61 6.88 -8.50 6.50
CA ALA A 61 7.90 -7.47 6.34
C ALA A 61 8.60 -7.14 7.66
N ALA A 62 7.84 -7.09 8.77
CA ALA A 62 8.41 -6.89 10.10
C ALA A 62 9.35 -8.04 10.50
N LEU A 63 8.96 -9.28 10.25
CA LEU A 63 9.81 -10.46 10.52
C LEU A 63 11.09 -10.46 9.67
N ASP A 64 10.99 -10.04 8.42
CA ASP A 64 12.12 -10.01 7.47
C ASP A 64 13.03 -8.78 7.63
N GLY A 65 12.67 -7.83 8.50
CA GLY A 65 13.38 -6.56 8.65
C GLY A 65 13.25 -5.62 7.44
N VAL A 66 12.16 -5.74 6.68
CA VAL A 66 11.88 -4.95 5.47
C VAL A 66 11.02 -3.74 5.80
N ARG A 67 11.43 -2.57 5.34
CA ARG A 67 10.67 -1.34 5.53
C ARG A 67 9.42 -1.35 4.64
N VAL A 68 8.30 -0.84 5.16
CA VAL A 68 7.07 -0.68 4.39
C VAL A 68 6.68 0.79 4.30
N ARG A 69 6.39 1.24 3.08
CA ARG A 69 5.81 2.54 2.79
C ARG A 69 4.32 2.40 2.48
N GLY A 70 3.47 3.22 3.09
CA GLY A 70 2.05 3.31 2.76
C GLY A 70 1.77 4.49 1.85
N TYR A 71 1.00 4.27 0.78
CA TYR A 71 0.42 5.32 -0.04
C TYR A 71 -1.08 5.43 0.21
N VAL A 72 -1.59 6.65 0.32
CA VAL A 72 -3.02 6.95 0.38
C VAL A 72 -3.37 7.78 -0.85
N SER A 73 -4.19 7.21 -1.72
CA SER A 73 -4.72 7.90 -2.90
C SER A 73 -5.87 8.83 -2.53
N THR A 74 -6.22 9.73 -3.45
CA THR A 74 -7.40 10.62 -3.35
C THR A 74 -7.47 11.53 -2.11
N VAL A 75 -6.32 11.89 -1.53
CA VAL A 75 -6.25 12.70 -0.28
C VAL A 75 -6.74 14.15 -0.43
N LEU A 76 -6.81 14.67 -1.66
CA LEU A 76 -7.29 16.03 -1.95
C LEU A 76 -8.52 16.03 -2.88
N GLY A 77 -9.20 14.88 -3.00
CA GLY A 77 -10.34 14.70 -3.88
C GLY A 77 -10.28 13.39 -4.65
N CYS A 78 -11.46 12.88 -5.00
CA CYS A 78 -11.66 11.63 -5.69
C CYS A 78 -12.39 11.86 -7.02
N PRO A 79 -11.94 11.26 -8.14
CA PRO A 79 -12.61 11.39 -9.44
C PRO A 79 -14.01 10.75 -9.48
N TYR A 80 -14.35 9.89 -8.51
CA TYR A 80 -15.65 9.20 -8.45
C TYR A 80 -16.58 9.77 -7.38
N GLN A 81 -16.06 10.10 -6.19
CA GLN A 81 -16.82 10.58 -5.03
C GLN A 81 -16.84 12.11 -4.92
N GLY A 82 -15.92 12.81 -5.61
CA GLY A 82 -15.73 14.25 -5.47
C GLY A 82 -14.92 14.61 -4.23
N ALA A 83 -15.47 15.42 -3.35
CA ALA A 83 -14.77 15.87 -2.15
C ALA A 83 -14.46 14.71 -1.19
N VAL A 84 -13.24 14.70 -0.66
CA VAL A 84 -12.79 13.75 0.36
C VAL A 84 -12.55 14.53 1.65
N PRO A 85 -13.30 14.25 2.73
CA PRO A 85 -13.09 14.86 4.04
C PRO A 85 -11.66 14.62 4.56
N VAL A 86 -11.09 15.63 5.22
CA VAL A 86 -9.76 15.49 5.85
C VAL A 86 -9.76 14.36 6.90
N ALA A 87 -10.88 14.16 7.61
CA ALA A 87 -11.03 13.09 8.60
C ALA A 87 -10.97 11.67 8.00
N ASP A 88 -11.14 11.52 6.68
CA ASP A 88 -10.97 10.23 6.00
C ASP A 88 -9.51 9.99 5.58
N VAL A 89 -8.61 10.98 5.80
CA VAL A 89 -7.18 10.95 5.46
C VAL A 89 -6.28 10.86 6.70
N VAL A 90 -6.62 11.58 7.78
CA VAL A 90 -5.78 11.76 8.99
C VAL A 90 -6.45 11.30 10.27
#